data_AF-A0A8D2LFM9-F1
#
_entry.id   AF-A0A8D2LFM9-F1
#
_cell.length_a   1.000
_cell.length_b   1.000
_cell.length_c   1.000
_cell.angle_alpha   90.00
_cell.angle_beta   90.00
_cell.angle_gamma   90.00
#
_symmetry.space_group_name_H-M   'P 1'
#
loop_
_entity.id
_entity.type
_entity.pdbx_description
1 polymer ?
#
loop_
_entity_poly.entity_id
_entity_poly.type
_entity_poly.pdbx_seq_one_letter_code
_entity_poly.pdbx_strand_id
1 'polypeptide(L)'
;MAALALRSALVPQVLPERCYDEFFVNFNLLHIPCLKILISKALGFAIVAGSLMVKLPQIFKILGARSAEGLSFHSILLELTAITGTIAYSIANSFPFR
;
A
#
# COMPACT_ATOMS: atom_id res chain seq x y z
N MET A 1 1.99 -3.10 26.17
CA MET A 1 2.35 -1.72 25.78
C MET A 1 2.54 -1.58 24.26
N ALA A 2 3.36 -2.40 23.61
CA ALA A 2 3.51 -2.38 22.14
C ALA A 2 2.18 -2.63 21.37
N ALA A 3 1.34 -3.55 21.86
CA ALA A 3 0.05 -3.84 21.24
C ALA A 3 -0.95 -2.67 21.27
N LEU A 4 -0.89 -1.81 22.31
CA LEU A 4 -1.78 -0.65 22.42
C LEU A 4 -1.32 0.48 21.50
N ALA A 5 0.00 0.70 21.39
CA ALA A 5 0.59 1.66 20.45
C ALA A 5 0.38 1.24 18.99
N LEU A 6 0.48 -0.06 18.70
CA LEU A 6 0.16 -0.61 17.38
C LEU A 6 -1.33 -0.42 17.07
N ARG A 7 -2.23 -0.61 18.04
CA ARG A 7 -3.67 -0.40 17.86
C ARG A 7 -4.00 1.07 17.60
N SER A 8 -3.47 2.01 18.38
CA SER A 8 -3.72 3.45 18.19
C SER A 8 -3.10 4.03 16.92
N ALA A 9 -2.03 3.43 16.38
CA ALA A 9 -1.38 3.88 15.15
C ALA A 9 -1.94 3.21 13.89
N LEU A 10 -2.26 1.92 13.96
CA LEU A 10 -2.67 1.11 12.81
C LEU A 10 -4.17 1.19 12.54
N VAL A 11 -5.00 1.29 13.59
CA VAL A 11 -6.47 1.34 13.45
C VAL A 11 -6.88 2.57 12.65
N PRO A 12 -6.53 3.82 12.98
CA PRO A 12 -6.95 4.98 12.18
C PRO A 12 -6.48 4.94 10.72
N GLN A 13 -5.34 4.30 10.47
CA GLN A 13 -4.75 4.18 9.13
C GLN A 13 -5.38 3.05 8.29
N VAL A 14 -5.85 1.96 8.91
CA VAL A 14 -6.38 0.78 8.22
C VAL A 14 -7.90 0.66 8.33
N LEU A 15 -8.50 1.03 9.46
CA LEU A 15 -9.94 0.93 9.70
C LEU A 15 -10.42 1.99 10.73
N PRO A 16 -11.34 2.90 10.39
CA PRO A 16 -11.84 3.90 11.33
C PRO A 16 -12.33 3.26 12.64
N GLU A 17 -12.12 3.92 13.79
CA GLU A 17 -12.56 3.44 15.13
C GLU A 17 -14.03 3.00 15.11
N ARG A 18 -14.90 3.76 14.45
CA ARG A 18 -16.32 3.44 14.25
C ARG A 18 -16.56 2.09 13.56
N CYS A 19 -15.74 1.75 12.57
CA CYS A 19 -15.84 0.48 11.86
C CYS A 19 -15.21 -0.68 12.63
N TYR A 20 -14.22 -0.38 13.48
CA TYR A 20 -13.69 -1.35 14.43
C TYR A 20 -14.76 -1.76 15.45
N ASP A 21 -15.46 -0.79 16.04
CA ASP A 21 -16.54 -1.05 16.99
C ASP A 21 -17.66 -1.88 16.35
N GLU A 22 -18.06 -1.53 15.13
CA GLU A 22 -19.14 -2.22 14.43
C GLU A 22 -18.80 -3.70 14.13
N PHE A 23 -17.56 -3.99 13.73
CA PHE A 23 -17.13 -5.34 13.43
C PHE A 23 -16.79 -6.20 14.64
N PHE A 24 -16.08 -5.63 15.63
CA PHE A 24 -15.49 -6.41 16.72
C PHE A 24 -16.22 -6.27 18.06
N VAL A 25 -16.97 -5.18 18.27
CA VAL A 25 -17.74 -4.95 19.52
C VAL A 25 -19.19 -5.33 19.31
N ASN A 26 -19.81 -4.83 18.24
CA ASN A 26 -21.23 -5.08 17.91
C ASN A 26 -21.46 -6.36 17.07
N PHE A 27 -20.38 -7.03 16.63
CA PHE A 27 -20.43 -8.22 15.75
C PHE A 27 -21.24 -8.03 14.45
N ASN A 28 -21.35 -6.81 13.95
CA ASN A 28 -22.06 -6.48 12.72
C ASN A 28 -21.12 -6.51 11.51
N LEU A 29 -20.73 -7.74 11.12
CA LEU A 29 -19.77 -8.00 10.03
C LEU A 29 -20.26 -7.54 8.64
N LEU A 30 -21.57 -7.36 8.46
CA LEU A 30 -22.18 -7.02 7.16
C LEU A 30 -22.56 -5.53 7.05
N HIS A 31 -21.98 -4.67 7.89
CA HIS A 31 -22.16 -3.24 7.78
C HIS A 31 -21.52 -2.69 6.48
N ILE A 32 -22.35 -2.56 5.44
CA ILE A 32 -21.97 -2.19 4.06
C ILE A 32 -20.96 -1.03 3.97
N PRO A 33 -21.14 0.13 4.65
CA PRO A 33 -20.19 1.24 4.48
C PRO A 33 -18.82 0.93 5.09
N CYS A 34 -18.75 0.19 6.20
CA CYS A 34 -17.49 -0.23 6.80
C CYS A 34 -16.79 -1.32 5.99
N LEU A 35 -17.56 -2.24 5.41
CA LEU A 35 -17.03 -3.29 4.54
C LEU A 35 -16.40 -2.69 3.27
N LYS A 36 -17.04 -1.68 2.67
CA LYS A 36 -16.50 -0.97 1.50
C LYS A 36 -15.16 -0.29 1.80
N ILE A 37 -15.03 0.33 2.98
CA ILE A 37 -13.78 0.97 3.43
C ILE A 37 -12.70 -0.09 3.62
N LEU A 38 -13.01 -1.18 4.32
CA LEU A 38 -12.09 -2.28 4.57
C LEU A 38 -11.57 -2.88 3.25
N ILE A 39 -12.46 -3.21 2.32
CA ILE A 39 -12.10 -3.78 1.01
C ILE A 39 -11.24 -2.79 0.22
N SER A 40 -11.61 -1.51 0.19
CA SER A 40 -10.85 -0.51 -0.57
C SER A 40 -9.41 -0.35 -0.06
N LYS A 41 -9.21 -0.37 1.26
CA LYS A 41 -7.88 -0.30 1.86
C LYS A 41 -7.10 -1.60 1.71
N ALA A 42 -7.74 -2.74 1.90
CA ALA A 42 -7.12 -4.05 1.69
C ALA A 42 -6.61 -4.19 0.25
N LEU A 43 -7.40 -3.73 -0.73
CA LEU A 43 -7.00 -3.74 -2.14
C LEU A 43 -5.81 -2.82 -2.40
N GLY A 44 -5.79 -1.61 -1.81
CA GLY A 44 -4.64 -0.70 -1.89
C GLY A 44 -3.35 -1.36 -1.41
N PHE A 45 -3.38 -1.96 -0.21
CA PHE A 45 -2.23 -2.70 0.33
C PHE A 45 -1.83 -3.90 -0.53
N ALA A 46 -2.80 -4.64 -1.08
CA ALA A 46 -2.51 -5.78 -1.95
C ALA A 46 -1.79 -5.36 -3.23
N ILE A 47 -2.17 -4.23 -3.84
CA ILE A 47 -1.52 -3.69 -5.04
C ILE A 47 -0.07 -3.29 -4.72
N VAL A 48 0.15 -2.57 -3.62
CA VAL A 48 1.50 -2.18 -3.20
C VAL A 48 2.36 -3.41 -2.92
N ALA A 49 1.85 -4.36 -2.15
CA ALA A 49 2.56 -5.61 -1.83
C ALA A 49 2.89 -6.41 -3.09
N GLY A 50 1.94 -6.56 -4.02
CA GLY A 50 2.14 -7.24 -5.29
C GLY A 50 3.20 -6.57 -6.16
N SER A 51 3.21 -5.24 -6.22
CA SER A 51 4.23 -4.47 -6.96
C SER A 51 5.64 -4.66 -6.38
N LEU A 52 5.75 -4.67 -5.04
CA LEU A 52 7.04 -4.93 -4.37
C LEU A 52 7.49 -6.38 -4.57
N MET A 53 6.57 -7.34 -4.57
CA MET A 53 6.85 -8.76 -4.77
C MET A 53 7.53 -9.04 -6.11
N VAL A 54 7.26 -8.24 -7.15
CA VAL A 54 7.90 -8.41 -8.47
C VAL A 54 9.19 -7.59 -8.64
N LYS A 55 9.27 -6.40 -8.03
CA LYS A 55 10.43 -5.50 -8.14
C LYS A 55 11.59 -5.90 -7.24
N LEU A 56 11.32 -6.32 -6.01
CA LEU A 56 12.38 -6.69 -5.06
C LEU A 56 13.22 -7.89 -5.54
N PRO A 57 12.63 -8.98 -6.07
CA PRO A 57 13.43 -10.08 -6.64
C PRO A 57 14.26 -9.65 -7.85
N GLN A 58 13.75 -8.73 -8.68
CA GLN A 58 14.52 -8.17 -9.79
C GLN A 58 15.74 -7.39 -9.28
N ILE A 59 15.57 -6.56 -8.24
CA ILE A 59 16.68 -5.84 -7.61
C ILE A 59 17.72 -6.82 -7.05
N PHE A 60 17.28 -7.87 -6.33
CA PHE A 60 18.21 -8.87 -5.81
C PHE A 60 18.97 -9.62 -6.92
N LYS A 61 18.34 -9.89 -8.07
CA LYS A 61 19.03 -10.49 -9.23
C LYS A 61 20.11 -9.57 -9.79
N ILE A 62 19.83 -8.27 -9.94
CA ILE A 62 20.81 -7.28 -10.41
C ILE A 62 21.99 -7.19 -9.44
N LEU A 63 21.71 -7.12 -8.13
CA LEU A 63 22.75 -7.04 -7.10
C LEU A 63 23.63 -8.31 -7.06
N GLY A 64 23.01 -9.48 -7.21
CA GLY A 64 23.72 -10.77 -7.25
C GLY A 64 24.57 -10.95 -8.51
N ALA A 65 24.04 -10.58 -9.68
CA ALA A 65 24.76 -10.68 -10.95
C ALA A 65 25.78 -9.54 -11.16
N ARG A 66 25.67 -8.45 -10.38
CA ARG A 66 26.41 -7.18 -10.59
C ARG A 66 26.31 -6.65 -12.02
N SER A 67 25.24 -6.98 -12.72
CA SER A 67 24.98 -6.61 -14.10
C SER A 67 23.50 -6.33 -14.28
N ALA A 68 23.20 -5.32 -15.09
CA ALA A 68 21.85 -4.99 -15.54
C ALA A 68 21.62 -5.35 -17.02
N GLU A 69 22.46 -6.23 -17.57
CA GLU A 69 22.35 -6.71 -18.94
C GLU A 69 21.01 -7.43 -19.15
N GLY A 70 20.30 -7.10 -20.22
CA GLY A 70 18.93 -7.57 -20.49
C GLY A 70 17.81 -6.65 -19.98
N LEU A 71 18.14 -5.56 -19.27
CA LEU A 71 17.17 -4.53 -18.88
C LEU A 71 17.31 -3.28 -19.75
N SER A 72 16.17 -2.72 -20.18
CA SER A 72 16.14 -1.46 -20.93
C SER A 72 16.21 -0.26 -19.99
N PHE A 73 17.29 0.50 -20.08
CA PHE A 73 17.49 1.72 -19.30
C PHE A 73 16.34 2.73 -19.49
N HIS A 74 15.93 2.96 -20.75
CA HIS A 74 14.84 3.90 -21.07
C HIS A 74 13.50 3.47 -20.45
N SER A 75 13.22 2.16 -20.44
CA SER A 75 11.98 1.65 -19.83
C SER A 75 11.96 1.93 -18.33
N ILE A 76 13.06 1.68 -17.63
CA ILE A 76 13.17 1.91 -16.19
C ILE A 76 13.08 3.41 -15.87
N LEU A 77 13.72 4.26 -16.68
CA LEU A 77 13.67 5.70 -16.50
C LEU A 77 12.24 6.25 -16.70
N LEU A 78 11.52 5.76 -17.72
CA LEU A 78 10.12 6.11 -17.96
C LEU A 78 9.23 5.66 -16.80
N GLU A 79 9.46 4.45 -16.29
CA GLU A 79 8.72 3.93 -15.14
C GLU A 79 8.95 4.79 -13.88
N LEU A 80 10.21 5.14 -13.60
CA LEU A 80 10.57 6.02 -12.49
C LEU A 80 9.92 7.40 -12.63
N THR A 81 9.93 7.95 -13.84
CA THR A 81 9.32 9.26 -14.14
C THR A 81 7.81 9.22 -13.92
N ALA A 82 7.13 8.18 -14.41
CA ALA A 82 5.69 8.01 -14.24
C ALA A 82 5.31 7.91 -12.75
N ILE A 83 6.00 7.06 -11.98
CA ILE A 83 5.73 6.89 -10.54
C ILE A 83 6.01 8.19 -9.78
N THR A 84 7.10 8.88 -10.10
CA THR A 84 7.43 10.17 -9.48
C THR A 84 6.36 11.21 -9.76
N GLY A 85 5.84 11.27 -10.99
CA GLY A 85 4.72 12.13 -11.35
C GLY A 85 3.44 11.80 -10.56
N THR A 86 3.11 10.51 -10.40
CA THR A 86 1.97 10.09 -9.59
C THR A 86 2.13 10.47 -8.12
N ILE A 87 3.34 10.32 -7.56
CA ILE A 87 3.63 10.72 -6.17
C ILE A 87 3.49 12.24 -6.01
N ALA A 88 4.09 13.02 -6.91
CA ALA A 88 4.01 14.47 -6.89
C ALA A 88 2.56 14.97 -6.97
N TYR A 89 1.76 14.40 -7.88
CA TYR A 89 0.34 14.69 -8.00
C TYR A 89 -0.43 14.35 -6.73
N SER A 90 -0.16 13.19 -6.12
CA SER A 90 -0.84 12.75 -4.90
C SER A 90 -0.51 13.65 -3.71
N ILE A 91 0.76 14.05 -3.57
CA ILE A 91 1.22 15.00 -2.54
C ILE A 91 0.55 16.36 -2.74
N ALA A 92 0.53 16.88 -3.97
CA ALA A 92 -0.05 18.19 -4.28
C ALA A 92 -1.56 18.26 -3.98
N ASN A 93 -2.27 17.16 -4.17
CA ASN A 93 -3.72 17.08 -3.90
C ASN A 93 -4.04 16.51 -2.51
N SER A 94 -3.04 16.30 -1.65
CA SER A 94 -3.21 15.70 -0.32
C SER A 94 -3.97 14.37 -0.35
N PHE A 95 -3.80 13.60 -1.43
CA PHE A 95 -4.36 12.26 -1.52
C PHE A 95 -3.52 11.32 -0.65
N PRO A 96 -4.07 10.75 0.43
CA PRO A 96 -3.34 9.78 1.22
C PRO A 96 -2.96 8.60 0.34
N PHE A 97 -1.77 8.03 0.55
CA PHE A 97 -1.38 6.76 -0.06
C PHE A 97 -2.50 5.76 0.25
N ARG A 98 -3.19 5.34 -0.81
CA ARG A 98 -4.44 4.57 -0.73
C ARG A 98 -4.20 3.16 -0.23
#